data_AF-A0A922MEP1-F1
#
_entry.id   AF-A0A922MEP1-F1
#
_cell.length_a   1.000
_cell.length_b   1.000
_cell.length_c   1.000
_cell.angle_alpha   90.00
_cell.angle_beta   90.00
_cell.angle_gamma   90.00
#
_symmetry.space_group_name_H-M   'P 1'
#
loop_
_entity.id
_entity.type
_entity.pdbx_description
1 polymer ?
#
loop_
_entity_poly.entity_id
_entity_poly.type
_entity_poly.pdbx_seq_one_letter_code
_entity_poly.pdbx_strand_id
1 'polypeptide(L)'
;MNIIGLRSRTIHETSPIIFEEEEKNISLDRKLNFASFVSIRPVGKKAIPWVREQQKKIAEERRLTELDWQFDNIKTILRCSNATPVRCRVGTRFACSYCLDQFQNPTELRNHSIQDHINDKPEFFNARSLSRHIVYLDITGLQCKICDQSIESLEQLMDHLKGVHDELVYKQIKNQIVPFNY
;
A
#
# COMPACT_ATOMS: atom_id res chain seq x y z
N MET A 1 28.49 55.09 48.28
CA MET A 1 29.94 55.00 47.94
C MET A 1 30.37 53.58 48.26
N ASN A 2 30.92 52.71 47.41
CA ASN A 2 31.33 52.74 46.01
C ASN A 2 31.09 51.30 45.46
N ILE A 3 30.36 51.11 44.37
CA ILE A 3 30.79 51.00 42.95
C ILE A 3 31.63 49.74 42.65
N ILE A 4 30.98 48.88 41.87
CA ILE A 4 31.38 47.68 41.14
C ILE A 4 32.47 47.96 40.08
N GLY A 5 33.48 47.09 39.98
CA GLY A 5 34.62 47.21 39.05
C GLY A 5 34.78 45.98 38.15
N LEU A 6 34.99 46.23 36.85
CA LEU A 6 35.08 45.30 35.73
C LEU A 6 36.25 44.29 35.78
N ARG A 7 36.07 43.14 35.12
CA ARG A 7 37.15 42.45 34.39
C ARG A 7 36.61 41.57 33.25
N SER A 8 36.93 41.97 32.02
CA SER A 8 36.77 41.18 30.80
C SER A 8 37.72 39.99 30.77
N ARG A 9 37.24 38.83 30.29
CA ARG A 9 38.06 37.79 29.64
C ARG A 9 37.21 36.96 28.67
N THR A 10 37.40 37.32 27.40
CA THR A 10 37.55 36.47 26.22
C THR A 10 36.92 35.07 26.25
N ILE A 11 35.86 34.90 25.44
CA ILE A 11 35.38 33.60 24.97
C ILE A 11 36.05 33.38 23.61
N HIS A 12 36.79 32.27 23.51
CA HIS A 12 37.53 31.90 22.31
C HIS A 12 36.61 31.70 21.11
N GLU A 13 37.16 32.11 19.96
CA GLU A 13 36.58 32.13 18.63
C GLU A 13 36.06 30.77 18.18
N THR A 14 34.83 30.77 17.67
CA THR A 14 34.27 29.72 16.82
C THR A 14 35.05 29.66 15.52
N SER A 15 35.89 28.64 15.34
CA SER A 15 36.46 28.31 14.03
C SER A 15 35.37 27.68 13.15
N PRO A 16 35.16 28.17 11.92
CA PRO A 16 34.15 27.64 11.01
C PRO A 16 34.55 26.24 10.54
N ILE A 17 33.63 25.28 10.69
CA ILE A 17 33.72 23.96 10.10
C ILE A 17 33.64 24.14 8.58
N ILE A 18 34.77 23.96 7.91
CA ILE A 18 34.86 23.89 6.45
C ILE A 18 34.11 22.62 6.04
N PHE A 19 32.91 22.78 5.50
CA PHE A 19 32.23 21.73 4.75
C PHE A 19 32.91 21.65 3.39
N GLU A 20 33.63 20.56 3.13
CA GLU A 20 34.05 20.20 1.78
C GLU A 20 32.78 19.95 0.96
N GLU A 21 32.39 20.92 0.14
CA GLU A 21 31.41 20.71 -0.92
C GLU A 21 32.05 19.76 -1.94
N GLU A 22 31.75 18.47 -1.85
CA GLU A 22 31.89 17.58 -2.99
C GLU A 22 30.96 18.09 -4.09
N GLU A 23 31.50 18.90 -5.01
CA GLU A 23 30.87 19.17 -6.29
C GLU A 23 30.73 17.85 -7.05
N LYS A 24 29.62 17.15 -6.82
CA LYS A 24 29.19 16.05 -7.68
C LYS A 24 28.79 16.68 -9.01
N ASN A 25 29.74 16.73 -9.93
CA ASN A 25 29.49 16.96 -11.34
C ASN A 25 28.54 15.86 -11.83
N ILE A 26 27.25 16.19 -11.90
CA ILE A 26 26.24 15.36 -12.55
C ILE A 26 26.54 15.44 -14.05
N SER A 27 27.30 14.46 -14.52
CA SER A 27 27.44 14.18 -15.94
C SER A 27 26.08 13.71 -16.47
N LEU A 28 25.45 14.54 -17.32
CA LEU A 28 24.33 14.09 -18.14
C LEU A 28 24.88 13.07 -19.14
N ASP A 29 24.69 11.78 -18.87
CA ASP A 29 24.87 10.74 -19.86
C ASP A 29 23.99 11.09 -21.07
N ARG A 30 24.62 11.34 -22.23
CA ARG A 30 23.94 11.66 -23.50
C ARG A 30 22.95 10.58 -23.96
N LYS A 31 22.80 9.48 -23.23
CA LYS A 31 21.78 8.45 -23.43
C LYS A 31 20.42 8.76 -22.79
N LEU A 32 20.30 9.76 -21.92
CA LEU A 32 19.00 10.19 -21.39
C LEU A 32 18.37 11.23 -22.31
N ASN A 33 17.59 10.76 -23.28
CA ASN A 33 16.75 11.64 -24.09
C ASN A 33 15.74 12.36 -23.17
N PHE A 34 15.77 13.69 -23.17
CA PHE A 34 14.81 14.58 -22.48
C PHE A 34 13.33 14.27 -22.81
N ALA A 35 13.10 13.57 -23.93
CA ALA A 35 11.80 13.00 -24.31
C ALA A 35 11.25 11.92 -23.36
N SER A 36 12.06 11.41 -22.43
CA SER A 36 11.61 10.46 -21.39
C SER A 36 10.81 11.11 -20.26
N PHE A 37 10.94 12.42 -20.07
CA PHE A 37 10.22 13.17 -19.04
C PHE A 37 9.02 13.97 -19.57
N VAL A 38 9.00 14.32 -20.86
CA VAL A 38 7.86 15.02 -21.48
C VAL A 38 7.16 14.09 -22.46
N SER A 39 6.02 13.53 -22.05
CA SER A 39 5.12 12.81 -22.96
C SER A 39 4.36 13.82 -23.84
N ILE A 40 5.04 14.37 -24.84
CA ILE A 40 4.37 15.09 -25.92
C ILE A 40 3.70 14.01 -26.77
N ARG A 41 2.38 13.83 -26.64
CA ARG A 41 1.61 12.97 -27.53
C ARG A 41 1.32 13.75 -28.82
N PRO A 42 1.96 13.46 -29.96
CA PRO A 42 1.44 13.94 -31.22
C PRO A 42 0.05 13.33 -31.44
N VAL A 43 -0.95 14.20 -31.57
CA VAL A 43 -2.35 13.81 -31.81
C VAL A 43 -2.43 12.97 -33.08
N GLY A 44 -3.01 11.76 -32.98
CA GLY A 44 -3.42 10.97 -34.15
C GLY A 44 -2.54 9.78 -34.57
N LYS A 45 -1.42 9.47 -33.90
CA LYS A 45 -0.64 8.25 -34.22
C LYS A 45 -0.95 7.11 -33.24
N LYS A 46 -1.28 5.92 -33.75
CA LYS A 46 -1.41 4.69 -32.94
C LYS A 46 -0.05 4.36 -32.32
N ALA A 47 -0.04 4.11 -31.01
CA ALA A 47 1.19 3.77 -30.29
C ALA A 47 1.89 2.58 -30.96
N ILE A 48 3.19 2.74 -31.21
CA ILE A 48 3.98 1.78 -31.96
C ILE A 48 4.00 0.45 -31.17
N PRO A 49 3.80 -0.72 -31.81
CA PRO A 49 3.68 -2.00 -31.11
C PRO A 49 4.81 -2.29 -30.12
N TRP A 50 6.06 -1.98 -30.48
CA TRP A 50 7.21 -2.17 -29.58
C TRP A 50 7.14 -1.25 -28.34
N VAL A 51 6.62 -0.03 -28.47
CA VAL A 51 6.44 0.90 -27.34
C VAL A 51 5.38 0.35 -26.39
N ARG A 52 4.29 -0.24 -26.91
CA ARG A 52 3.29 -0.92 -26.07
C ARG A 52 3.88 -2.12 -25.36
N GLU A 53 4.66 -2.94 -26.04
CA GLU A 53 5.32 -4.12 -25.47
C GLU A 53 6.34 -3.72 -24.39
N GLN A 54 7.12 -2.67 -24.64
CA GLN A 54 8.10 -2.15 -23.69
C GLN A 54 7.43 -1.49 -22.48
N GLN A 55 6.31 -0.79 -22.68
CA GLN A 55 5.47 -0.29 -21.58
C GLN A 55 4.84 -1.43 -20.77
N LYS A 56 4.45 -2.53 -21.43
CA LYS A 56 3.90 -3.73 -20.79
C LYS A 56 4.97 -4.44 -19.96
N LYS A 57 6.19 -4.58 -20.50
CA LYS A 57 7.36 -5.09 -19.76
C LYS A 57 7.75 -4.22 -18.59
N ILE A 58 7.80 -2.90 -18.75
CA ILE A 58 8.08 -1.96 -17.65
C ILE A 58 6.96 -1.98 -16.60
N ALA A 59 5.69 -2.14 -17.00
CA ALA A 59 4.57 -2.31 -16.08
C ALA A 59 4.61 -3.64 -15.33
N GLU A 60 5.00 -4.72 -16.01
CA GLU A 60 5.19 -6.05 -15.43
C GLU A 60 6.42 -6.10 -14.51
N GLU A 61 7.52 -5.43 -14.87
CA GLU A 61 8.69 -5.24 -14.00
C GLU A 61 8.38 -4.34 -12.79
N ARG A 62 7.46 -3.37 -12.94
CA ARG A 62 6.94 -2.57 -11.82
C ARG A 62 5.99 -3.34 -10.90
N ARG A 63 5.52 -4.54 -11.27
CA ARG A 63 4.72 -5.45 -10.42
C ARG A 63 5.57 -6.37 -9.53
N LEU A 64 6.90 -6.27 -9.55
CA LEU A 64 7.81 -7.24 -8.95
C LEU A 64 8.09 -7.03 -7.45
N THR A 65 7.25 -6.32 -6.72
CA THR A 65 7.40 -6.29 -5.25
C THR A 65 6.51 -7.34 -4.61
N GLU A 66 6.96 -7.98 -3.52
CA GLU A 66 6.12 -8.89 -2.73
C GLU A 66 4.79 -8.24 -2.31
N LEU A 67 4.77 -6.91 -2.21
CA LEU A 67 3.56 -6.14 -1.95
C LEU A 67 2.53 -6.23 -3.06
N ASP A 68 2.94 -6.19 -4.32
CA ASP A 68 2.01 -6.23 -5.45
C ASP A 68 1.26 -7.56 -5.45
N TRP A 69 1.98 -8.66 -5.21
CA TRP A 69 1.40 -9.99 -5.03
C TRP A 69 0.48 -10.05 -3.81
N GLN A 70 0.86 -9.41 -2.69
CA GLN A 70 0.02 -9.32 -1.50
C GLN A 70 -1.28 -8.56 -1.77
N PHE A 71 -1.20 -7.43 -2.47
CA PHE A 71 -2.38 -6.65 -2.85
C PHE A 71 -3.29 -7.41 -3.79
N ASP A 72 -2.72 -8.16 -4.74
CA ASP A 72 -3.51 -8.98 -5.66
C ASP A 72 -4.20 -10.13 -4.92
N ASN A 73 -3.54 -10.79 -3.97
CA ASN A 73 -4.20 -11.75 -3.08
C ASN A 73 -5.38 -11.13 -2.33
N ILE A 74 -5.20 -9.96 -1.70
CA ILE A 74 -6.26 -9.28 -0.94
C ILE A 74 -7.43 -8.93 -1.87
N LYS A 75 -7.16 -8.43 -3.08
CA LYS A 75 -8.23 -8.14 -4.07
C LYS A 75 -9.02 -9.42 -4.41
N THR A 76 -8.33 -10.52 -4.68
CA THR A 76 -8.97 -11.80 -4.99
C THR A 76 -9.82 -12.27 -3.82
N ILE A 77 -9.30 -12.24 -2.59
CA ILE A 77 -10.03 -12.61 -1.38
C ILE A 77 -11.29 -11.76 -1.20
N LEU A 78 -11.18 -10.43 -1.25
CA LEU A 78 -12.33 -9.52 -1.05
C LEU A 78 -13.39 -9.68 -2.14
N ARG A 79 -12.97 -9.97 -3.38
CA ARG A 79 -13.88 -10.22 -4.50
C ARG A 79 -14.62 -11.55 -4.34
N CYS A 80 -13.90 -12.60 -3.99
CA CYS A 80 -14.41 -13.97 -4.03
C CYS A 80 -14.94 -14.48 -2.68
N SER A 81 -14.84 -13.69 -1.61
CA SER A 81 -15.35 -14.08 -0.29
C SER A 81 -16.14 -12.96 0.39
N ASN A 82 -16.85 -13.32 1.45
CA ASN A 82 -17.55 -12.37 2.33
C ASN A 82 -16.64 -11.71 3.39
N ALA A 83 -15.32 -11.90 3.30
CA ALA A 83 -14.37 -11.26 4.21
C ALA A 83 -14.46 -9.73 4.12
N THR A 84 -14.45 -9.06 5.28
CA THR A 84 -14.59 -7.61 5.34
C THR A 84 -13.29 -6.97 5.87
N PRO A 85 -12.71 -5.99 5.16
CA PRO A 85 -11.49 -5.36 5.63
C PRO A 85 -11.78 -4.34 6.73
N VAL A 86 -10.94 -4.34 7.75
CA VAL A 86 -11.01 -3.42 8.88
C VAL A 86 -9.69 -2.65 8.97
N ARG A 87 -9.78 -1.33 9.11
CA ARG A 87 -8.60 -0.47 9.14
C ARG A 87 -7.80 -0.68 10.42
N CYS A 88 -8.46 -0.50 11.56
CA CYS A 88 -7.89 -0.70 12.88
C CYS A 88 -8.98 -0.73 13.94
N ARG A 89 -8.60 -1.14 15.15
CA ARG A 89 -9.40 -0.97 16.34
C ARG A 89 -9.03 0.36 17.02
N VAL A 90 -10.00 1.21 17.26
CA VAL A 90 -9.85 2.51 17.94
C VAL A 90 -10.55 2.42 19.29
N GLY A 91 -9.81 2.02 20.32
CA GLY A 91 -10.37 1.74 21.65
C GLY A 91 -11.37 0.58 21.63
N THR A 92 -12.65 0.89 21.88
CA THR A 92 -13.76 -0.08 21.82
C THR A 92 -14.48 -0.10 20.47
N ARG A 93 -14.05 0.72 19.50
CA ARG A 93 -14.69 0.86 18.20
C ARG A 93 -13.84 0.23 17.08
N PHE A 94 -14.49 -0.14 16.00
CA PHE A 94 -13.88 -0.65 14.77
C PHE A 94 -13.96 0.40 13.67
N ALA A 95 -12.82 0.70 13.07
CA ALA A 95 -12.71 1.71 12.02
C ALA A 95 -12.90 1.10 10.64
N CYS A 96 -13.74 1.72 9.81
CA CYS A 96 -13.95 1.31 8.43
C CYS A 96 -12.68 1.45 7.61
N SER A 97 -12.47 0.52 6.67
CA SER A 97 -11.33 0.53 5.76
C SER A 97 -11.56 1.33 4.48
N TYR A 98 -12.78 1.76 4.22
CA TYR A 98 -13.18 2.50 3.02
C TYR A 98 -13.43 3.99 3.32
N CYS A 99 -13.84 4.30 4.55
CA CYS A 99 -14.18 5.65 5.00
C CYS A 99 -13.64 5.95 6.41
N LEU A 100 -13.94 7.14 6.93
CA LEU A 100 -13.50 7.59 8.25
C LEU A 100 -14.41 7.12 9.40
N ASP A 101 -15.52 6.46 9.09
CA ASP A 101 -16.52 6.04 10.08
C ASP A 101 -16.00 4.94 11.00
N GLN A 102 -16.58 4.91 12.21
CA GLN A 102 -16.22 3.99 13.27
C GLN A 102 -17.49 3.42 13.90
N PHE A 103 -17.47 2.12 14.21
CA PHE A 103 -18.64 1.38 14.68
C PHE A 103 -18.34 0.73 16.03
N GLN A 104 -19.34 0.55 16.89
CA GLN A 104 -19.13 -0.14 18.17
C GLN A 104 -19.06 -1.65 17.98
N ASN A 105 -19.90 -2.17 17.09
CA ASN A 105 -20.00 -3.60 16.82
C ASN A 105 -19.37 -3.94 15.46
N PRO A 106 -18.65 -5.06 15.34
CA PRO A 106 -18.08 -5.48 14.06
C PRO A 106 -19.17 -5.86 13.04
N THR A 107 -20.35 -6.31 13.51
CA THR A 107 -21.51 -6.58 12.64
C THR A 107 -22.05 -5.31 11.98
N GLU A 108 -22.07 -4.18 12.70
CA GLU A 108 -22.48 -2.88 12.13
C GLU A 108 -21.49 -2.45 11.04
N LEU A 109 -20.20 -2.59 11.31
CA LEU A 109 -19.15 -2.29 10.33
C LEU A 109 -19.27 -3.18 9.08
N ARG A 110 -19.57 -4.47 9.26
CA ARG A 110 -19.79 -5.41 8.15
C ARG A 110 -20.98 -4.98 7.30
N ASN A 111 -22.11 -4.66 7.93
CA ASN A 111 -23.30 -4.22 7.22
C ASN A 111 -23.05 -2.91 6.45
N HIS A 112 -22.41 -1.93 7.09
CA HIS A 112 -21.98 -0.70 6.45
C HIS A 112 -21.08 -0.95 5.23
N SER A 113 -20.07 -1.83 5.36
CA SER A 113 -19.16 -2.17 4.25
C SER A 113 -19.91 -2.81 3.06
N ILE A 114 -20.95 -3.60 3.33
CA ILE A 114 -21.74 -4.26 2.27
C ILE A 114 -22.72 -3.29 1.60
N GLN A 115 -23.31 -2.35 2.35
CA GLN A 115 -24.33 -1.43 1.82
C GLN A 115 -23.70 -0.22 1.13
N ASP A 116 -22.71 0.40 1.77
CA ASP A 116 -22.20 1.70 1.36
C ASP A 116 -20.94 1.58 0.48
N HIS A 117 -20.25 0.43 0.51
CA HIS A 117 -18.93 0.24 -0.12
C HIS A 117 -18.86 -0.94 -1.10
N ILE A 118 -19.90 -1.15 -1.92
CA ILE A 118 -19.97 -2.26 -2.90
C ILE A 118 -18.85 -2.17 -3.95
N ASN A 119 -18.60 -0.97 -4.48
CA ASN A 119 -17.63 -0.74 -5.57
C ASN A 119 -16.41 0.07 -5.13
N ASP A 120 -16.29 0.34 -3.83
CA ASP A 120 -15.23 1.15 -3.30
C ASP A 120 -13.96 0.32 -3.09
N LYS A 121 -12.82 1.00 -3.17
CA LYS A 121 -11.53 0.39 -2.89
C LYS A 121 -11.10 0.81 -1.49
N PRO A 122 -10.66 -0.14 -0.65
CA PRO A 122 -10.12 0.19 0.65
C PRO A 122 -8.98 1.21 0.56
N GLU A 123 -8.92 2.13 1.51
CA GLU A 123 -7.94 3.23 1.54
C GLU A 123 -6.49 2.72 1.55
N PHE A 124 -6.24 1.55 2.16
CA PHE A 124 -4.91 0.95 2.22
C PHE A 124 -4.32 0.59 0.86
N PHE A 125 -5.14 0.44 -0.20
CA PHE A 125 -4.63 0.27 -1.57
C PHE A 125 -4.01 1.56 -2.14
N ASN A 126 -4.40 2.73 -1.65
CA ASN A 126 -3.89 4.01 -2.14
C ASN A 126 -2.52 4.35 -1.55
N ALA A 127 -2.25 3.92 -0.32
CA ALA A 127 -1.08 4.33 0.44
C ALA A 127 0.24 3.65 0.00
N ARG A 128 0.21 2.52 -0.73
CA ARG A 128 1.37 1.78 -1.31
C ARG A 128 2.66 1.83 -0.44
N SER A 129 2.53 1.77 0.88
CA SER A 129 3.64 2.08 1.80
C SER A 129 4.07 0.84 2.55
N LEU A 130 5.29 0.35 2.25
CA LEU A 130 5.92 -0.88 2.75
C LEU A 130 5.77 -1.09 4.27
N SER A 131 5.75 -0.01 5.05
CA SER A 131 5.78 -0.03 6.51
C SER A 131 4.42 -0.23 7.21
N ARG A 132 3.29 -0.29 6.50
CA ARG A 132 1.94 -0.42 7.08
C ARG A 132 1.08 -1.54 6.48
N HIS A 133 1.68 -2.65 6.06
CA HIS A 133 0.97 -3.70 5.30
C HIS A 133 0.19 -4.73 6.11
N ILE A 134 -0.03 -4.49 7.41
CA ILE A 134 -0.92 -5.37 8.19
C ILE A 134 -2.35 -5.02 7.84
N VAL A 135 -3.03 -5.94 7.14
CA VAL A 135 -4.45 -5.81 6.80
C VAL A 135 -5.25 -6.69 7.74
N TYR A 136 -6.15 -6.09 8.50
CA TYR A 136 -7.07 -6.84 9.34
C TYR A 136 -8.28 -7.24 8.50
N LEU A 137 -8.56 -8.54 8.45
CA LEU A 137 -9.75 -9.07 7.77
C LEU A 137 -10.66 -9.74 8.79
N ASP A 138 -11.92 -9.33 8.78
CA ASP A 138 -13.00 -10.05 9.43
C ASP A 138 -13.28 -11.32 8.60
N ILE A 139 -13.13 -12.47 9.24
CA ILE A 139 -13.42 -13.79 8.67
C ILE A 139 -14.59 -14.49 9.39
N THR A 140 -15.43 -13.75 10.14
CA THR A 140 -16.60 -14.30 10.81
C THR A 140 -17.58 -14.90 9.80
N GLY A 141 -17.74 -16.23 9.87
CA GLY A 141 -18.58 -17.00 8.93
C GLY A 141 -18.05 -16.93 7.49
N LEU A 142 -16.74 -17.10 7.31
CA LEU A 142 -16.09 -16.99 6.01
C LEU A 142 -16.74 -17.92 4.98
N GLN A 143 -17.11 -17.36 3.84
CA GLN A 143 -17.81 -18.07 2.78
C GLN A 143 -17.28 -17.63 1.42
N CYS A 144 -17.13 -18.59 0.51
CA CYS A 144 -16.85 -18.31 -0.90
C CYS A 144 -18.11 -17.77 -1.59
N LYS A 145 -18.03 -16.60 -2.22
CA LYS A 145 -19.14 -15.99 -2.97
C LYS A 145 -19.41 -16.67 -4.32
N ILE A 146 -18.50 -17.53 -4.79
CA ILE A 146 -18.63 -18.18 -6.11
C ILE A 146 -19.46 -19.47 -6.00
N CYS A 147 -19.28 -20.24 -4.92
CA CYS A 147 -19.93 -21.53 -4.72
C CYS A 147 -20.68 -21.66 -3.38
N ASP A 148 -20.75 -20.58 -2.60
CA ASP A 148 -21.39 -20.51 -1.29
C ASP A 148 -20.85 -21.51 -0.25
N GLN A 149 -19.66 -22.09 -0.49
CA GLN A 149 -19.02 -23.00 0.45
C GLN A 149 -18.53 -22.23 1.70
N SER A 150 -18.93 -22.71 2.88
CA SER A 150 -18.42 -22.25 4.17
C SER A 150 -16.99 -22.75 4.38
N ILE A 151 -16.11 -21.87 4.82
CA ILE A 151 -14.68 -22.13 4.97
C ILE A 151 -14.24 -21.58 6.33
N GLU A 152 -13.33 -22.27 7.02
CA GLU A 152 -12.99 -21.92 8.41
C GLU A 152 -11.76 -21.01 8.51
N SER A 153 -10.86 -21.07 7.52
CA SER A 153 -9.62 -20.30 7.54
C SER A 153 -9.32 -19.61 6.22
N LEU A 154 -8.55 -18.53 6.32
CA LEU A 154 -8.08 -17.81 5.14
C LEU A 154 -7.20 -18.68 4.24
N GLU A 155 -6.42 -19.59 4.83
CA GLU A 155 -5.55 -20.50 4.09
C GLU A 155 -6.34 -21.52 3.27
N GLN A 156 -7.38 -22.11 3.87
CA GLN A 156 -8.33 -22.98 3.19
C GLN A 156 -9.06 -22.24 2.08
N LEU A 157 -9.44 -20.98 2.29
CA LEU A 157 -10.05 -20.16 1.25
C LEU A 157 -9.11 -19.98 0.07
N MET A 158 -7.84 -19.67 0.31
CA MET A 158 -6.85 -19.53 -0.75
C MET A 158 -6.62 -20.83 -1.53
N ASP A 159 -6.61 -21.99 -0.86
CA ASP A 159 -6.54 -23.29 -1.55
C ASP A 159 -7.80 -23.58 -2.35
N HIS A 160 -8.96 -23.31 -1.77
CA HIS A 160 -10.25 -23.49 -2.42
C HIS A 160 -10.35 -22.63 -3.70
N LEU A 161 -10.00 -21.35 -3.61
CA LEU A 161 -10.02 -20.44 -4.76
C LEU A 161 -9.07 -20.93 -5.87
N LYS A 162 -7.86 -21.38 -5.52
CA LYS A 162 -6.89 -21.88 -6.49
C LYS A 162 -7.27 -23.23 -7.09
N GLY A 163 -7.79 -24.16 -6.28
CA GLY A 163 -8.05 -25.54 -6.69
C GLY A 163 -9.41 -25.74 -7.37
N VAL A 164 -10.45 -25.04 -6.89
CA VAL A 164 -11.84 -25.22 -7.36
C VAL A 164 -12.20 -24.18 -8.42
N HIS A 165 -11.71 -22.96 -8.28
CA HIS A 165 -12.09 -21.83 -9.14
C HIS A 165 -10.97 -21.34 -10.07
N ASP A 166 -9.79 -21.97 -10.02
CA ASP A 166 -8.59 -21.58 -10.78
C ASP A 166 -8.25 -20.08 -10.64
N GLU A 167 -8.52 -19.52 -9.47
CA GLU A 167 -8.22 -18.12 -9.17
C GLU A 167 -6.74 -17.93 -8.84
N LEU A 168 -6.19 -16.81 -9.30
CA LEU A 168 -4.79 -16.47 -9.08
C LEU A 168 -4.57 -16.04 -7.63
N VAL A 169 -3.87 -16.90 -6.88
CA VAL A 169 -3.45 -16.65 -5.50
C VAL A 169 -1.98 -17.02 -5.31
N TYR A 170 -1.20 -16.08 -4.80
CA TYR A 170 0.23 -16.21 -4.55
C TYR A 170 0.49 -16.67 -3.11
N LYS A 171 0.74 -17.97 -2.90
CA LYS A 171 1.04 -18.53 -1.56
C LYS A 171 2.51 -18.45 -1.14
N GLN A 172 3.40 -18.15 -2.08
CA GLN A 172 4.85 -18.09 -1.85
C GLN A 172 5.30 -16.84 -1.07
N ILE A 173 4.39 -15.90 -0.80
CA ILE A 173 4.67 -14.67 -0.06
C ILE A 173 4.24 -14.78 1.40
N LYS A 174 4.88 -14.01 2.27
CA LYS A 174 4.45 -13.87 3.66
C LYS A 174 3.12 -13.10 3.70
N ASN A 175 2.04 -13.80 4.06
CA ASN A 175 0.74 -13.18 4.26
C ASN A 175 0.81 -12.18 5.43
N GLN A 176 0.63 -10.89 5.15
CA GLN A 176 0.49 -9.84 6.15
C GLN A 176 -0.98 -9.55 6.47
N ILE A 177 -1.84 -10.56 6.31
CA ILE A 177 -3.25 -10.49 6.66
C ILE A 177 -3.39 -11.04 8.07
N VAL A 178 -4.02 -10.27 8.95
CA VAL A 178 -4.39 -10.71 10.29
C VAL A 178 -5.89 -11.02 10.25
N PRO A 179 -6.26 -12.31 10.16
CA PRO A 179 -7.65 -12.70 10.29
C PRO A 179 -8.11 -12.49 11.73
N PHE A 180 -9.35 -12.04 11.90
CA PHE A 180 -10.02 -12.04 13.19
C PHE A 180 -11.48 -12.48 13.03
N ASN A 181 -12.04 -12.99 14.11
CA ASN A 181 -13.44 -13.40 14.24
C ASN A 181 -14.00 -12.84 15.56
N TYR A 182 -15.33 -12.73 15.65
CA TYR A 182 -16.06 -12.21 16.81
C TYR A 182 -17.30 -13.04 17.10
#